data_AF-A0A3B8NB62-F1
#
_entry.id   AF-A0A3B8NB62-F1
#
_cell.length_a   1.000
_cell.length_b   1.000
_cell.length_c   1.000
_cell.angle_alpha   90.00
_cell.angle_beta   90.00
_cell.angle_gamma   90.00
#
_symmetry.space_group_name_H-M   'P 1'
#
loop_
_entity.id
_entity.type
_entity.pdbx_description
1 polymer ?
#
loop_
_entity_poly.entity_id
_entity_poly.type
_entity_poly.pdbx_seq_one_letter_code
_entity_poly.pdbx_strand_id
1 'polypeptide(L)' 'MEFVRGLVDRYGETEANILCVSHGGVYRMMLPLVIKGLDTEEVAEKGFGYTSCIVTEWHPTGFSLVEWFD' A
#
# COMPACT_ATOMS: atom_id res chain seq x y z
N MET A 1 0.37 0.45 -12.28
CA MET A 1 -1.05 0.24 -11.90
C MET A 1 -1.79 1.56 -12.02
N GLU A 2 -2.84 1.63 -12.83
CA GLU A 2 -3.53 2.90 -13.13
C GLU A 2 -4.27 3.48 -11.92
N PHE A 3 -4.86 2.64 -11.06
CA PHE A 3 -5.56 3.09 -9.85
C PHE A 3 -4.66 3.90 -8.92
N VAL A 4 -3.54 3.31 -8.48
CA VAL A 4 -2.59 3.96 -7.56
C VAL A 4 -1.98 5.22 -8.19
N ARG A 5 -1.64 5.17 -9.49
CA ARG A 5 -1.16 6.34 -10.21
C ARG A 5 -2.18 7.47 -10.21
N GLY A 6 -3.46 7.16 -10.46
CA GLY A 6 -4.52 8.17 -10.42
C GLY A 6 -4.71 8.80 -9.03
N LEU A 7 -4.50 8.04 -7.95
CA LEU A 7 -4.50 8.57 -6.59
C LEU A 7 -3.33 9.55 -6.37
N VAL A 8 -2.12 9.17 -6.79
CA VAL A 8 -0.93 10.02 -6.70
C VAL A 8 -1.10 11.29 -7.53
N ASP A 9 -1.51 11.17 -8.79
CA ASP A 9 -1.69 12.31 -9.70
C ASP A 9 -2.72 13.32 -9.15
N ARG A 10 -3.71 12.84 -8.39
CA ARG A 10 -4.79 13.68 -7.84
C ARG A 10 -4.47 14.27 -6.46
N TYR A 11 -3.76 13.54 -5.61
CA TYR A 11 -3.62 13.86 -4.18
C TYR A 11 -2.17 13.96 -3.69
N GLY A 12 -1.18 13.55 -4.49
CA GLY A 12 0.23 13.46 -4.07
C GLY A 12 0.88 14.80 -3.70
N GLU A 13 0.30 15.91 -4.16
CA GLU A 13 0.73 17.29 -3.83
C GLU A 13 -0.23 17.98 -2.84
N THR A 14 -0.96 17.20 -2.05
CA THR A 14 -1.94 17.69 -1.06
C THR A 14 -1.68 17.08 0.32
N GLU A 15 -2.29 17.64 1.37
CA GLU A 15 -2.25 17.07 2.72
C GLU A 15 -3.30 15.96 2.95
N ALA A 16 -3.88 15.42 1.87
CA ALA A 16 -4.93 14.41 1.98
C ALA A 16 -4.36 13.05 2.41
N ASN A 17 -5.04 12.41 3.36
CA ASN A 17 -4.81 11.02 3.71
C ASN A 17 -5.85 10.14 3.02
N ILE A 18 -5.40 9.07 2.34
CA ILE A 18 -6.27 8.19 1.57
C ILE A 18 -6.40 6.84 2.28
N LEU A 19 -7.63 6.47 2.63
CA LEU A 19 -7.94 5.13 3.12
C LEU A 19 -8.41 4.25 1.97
N CYS A 20 -7.66 3.19 1.66
CA CYS A 20 -8.09 2.15 0.74
C CYS A 20 -8.65 0.96 1.52
N VAL A 21 -9.87 0.52 1.22
CA VAL A 21 -10.48 -0.68 1.81
C VAL A 21 -10.66 -1.74 0.74
N SER A 22 -10.10 -2.92 0.96
CA SER A 22 -10.15 -4.04 0.02
C SER A 22 -9.92 -5.37 0.72
N HIS A 23 -9.91 -6.46 -0.06
CA HIS A 23 -9.62 -7.80 0.42
C HIS A 23 -8.11 -8.05 0.54
N GLY A 24 -7.71 -8.85 1.53
CA GLY A 24 -6.32 -9.28 1.69
C GLY A 24 -5.73 -9.93 0.44
N GLY A 25 -6.54 -10.69 -0.33
CA GLY A 25 -6.11 -11.25 -1.62
C GLY A 25 -5.74 -10.20 -2.68
N VAL A 26 -6.43 -9.06 -2.70
CA VAL A 26 -6.10 -7.95 -3.60
C VAL A 26 -4.80 -7.30 -3.13
N TYR A 27 -4.67 -7.00 -1.84
CA TYR A 27 -3.46 -6.39 -1.30
C TYR A 27 -2.24 -7.29 -1.38
N ARG A 28 -2.40 -8.61 -1.23
CA ARG A 28 -1.32 -9.58 -1.43
C ARG A 28 -0.67 -9.47 -2.81
N MET A 29 -1.49 -9.24 -3.84
CA MET A 29 -1.01 -9.10 -5.21
C MET A 29 -0.55 -7.68 -5.54
N MET A 30 -1.15 -6.68 -4.88
CA MET A 30 -0.94 -5.26 -5.19
C MET A 30 0.29 -4.67 -4.47
N LEU A 31 0.44 -4.92 -3.17
CA LEU A 31 1.41 -4.21 -2.33
C LEU A 31 2.87 -4.38 -2.77
N PRO A 32 3.35 -5.58 -3.16
CA PRO A 32 4.72 -5.74 -3.67
C PRO A 32 5.02 -4.94 -4.94
N LEU A 33 3.98 -4.54 -5.69
CA LEU A 33 4.12 -3.76 -6.93
C LEU A 33 4.10 -2.24 -6.67
N VAL A 34 3.73 -1.82 -5.47
CA VAL A 34 3.46 -0.41 -5.12
C VAL A 34 4.45 0.08 -4.08
N ILE A 35 4.71 -0.73 -3.05
CA ILE A 35 5.58 -0.41 -1.94
C ILE A 35 7.01 -0.80 -2.31
N LYS A 36 7.91 0.18 -2.30
CA LYS A 36 9.31 -0.02 -2.64
C LYS A 36 10.00 -0.90 -1.59
N GLY A 37 10.67 -1.95 -2.06
CA GLY A 37 11.45 -2.85 -1.21
C GLY A 37 10.63 -3.94 -0.51
N LEU A 38 9.31 -3.95 -0.69
CA LEU A 38 8.44 -5.01 -0.20
C LEU A 38 8.32 -6.09 -1.29
N ASP A 39 8.73 -7.31 -1.00
CA ASP A 39 8.62 -8.43 -1.95
C ASP A 39 7.40 -9.31 -1.67
N THR A 40 7.17 -10.29 -2.55
CA THR A 40 6.00 -11.18 -2.48
C THR A 40 6.10 -12.20 -1.36
N GLU A 41 7.31 -12.59 -0.95
CA GLU A 41 7.54 -13.56 0.11
C GLU A 41 7.25 -12.92 1.46
N GLU A 42 7.77 -11.72 1.72
CA GLU A 42 7.51 -10.95 2.93
C GLU A 42 6.01 -10.67 3.13
N VAL A 43 5.29 -10.35 2.06
CA VAL A 43 3.83 -10.16 2.10
C VAL A 43 3.08 -11.45 2.42
N ALA A 44 3.57 -12.58 1.91
CA ALA A 44 2.97 -13.88 2.21
C ALA A 44 3.19 -14.29 3.68
N GLU A 45 4.36 -13.97 4.24
CA GLU A 45 4.70 -14.24 5.63
C GLU A 45 3.92 -13.37 6.61
N LYS A 46 3.81 -12.06 6.35
CA LYS A 46 3.05 -11.15 7.21
C LYS A 46 1.56 -11.47 7.23
N GLY A 47 1.00 -11.90 6.10
CA GLY A 47 -0.41 -12.23 5.99
C GLY A 47 -1.34 -11.02 6.16
N PHE A 48 -2.64 -11.29 6.12
CA PHE A 48 -3.69 -10.28 6.29
C PHE A 48 -4.79 -10.86 7.16
N GLY A 49 -4.83 -10.48 8.42
CA GLY A 49 -5.97 -10.71 9.30
C GLY A 49 -7.22 -9.92 8.89
N TYR A 50 -8.28 -10.10 9.69
CA TYR A 50 -9.46 -9.24 9.56
C TYR A 50 -9.14 -7.86 10.13
N THR A 51 -9.51 -6.82 9.41
CA THR A 51 -9.30 -5.42 9.81
C THR A 51 -7.83 -4.99 9.94
N SER A 52 -6.90 -5.78 9.43
CA SER A 52 -5.49 -5.41 9.35
C SER A 52 -5.31 -4.07 8.63
N CYS A 53 -4.40 -3.25 9.15
CA CYS A 53 -4.15 -1.91 8.67
C CYS A 53 -2.70 -1.78 8.23
N ILE A 54 -2.48 -1.25 7.03
CA ILE A 54 -1.15 -1.07 6.47
C ILE A 54 -1.00 0.39 6.13
N VAL A 55 0.00 1.02 6.74
CA VAL A 55 0.28 2.45 6.59
C VAL A 55 1.46 2.61 5.66
N THR A 56 1.27 3.41 4.62
CA THR A 56 2.31 3.73 3.64
C THR A 56 2.43 5.23 3.48
N GLU A 57 3.65 5.69 3.24
CA GLU A 57 3.90 7.10 2.94
C GLU A 57 4.29 7.26 1.47
N TRP A 58 3.73 8.28 0.82
CA TRP A 58 4.09 8.65 -0.55
C TRP A 58 5.31 9.57 -0.55
N HIS A 59 6.28 9.27 -1.42
CA HIS A 59 7.39 10.15 -1.74
C HIS A 59 7.59 10.22 -3.26
N PRO A 60 8.32 11.21 -3.79
CA PRO A 60 8.67 11.27 -5.21
C PRO A 60 9.39 10.01 -5.75
N THR A 61 9.96 9.19 -4.87
CA THR A 61 10.66 7.94 -5.24
C THR A 61 9.81 6.68 -5.11
N GLY A 62 8.53 6.80 -4.75
CA GLY A 62 7.58 5.70 -4.54
C GLY A 62 7.01 5.65 -3.12
N PHE A 63 6.14 4.67 -2.88
CA PHE A 63 5.59 4.41 -1.55
C PHE A 63 6.59 3.65 -0.67
N SER A 64 6.72 4.07 0.58
CA SER A 64 7.44 3.36 1.63
C SER A 64 6.45 2.69 2.58
N LEU A 65 6.82 1.53 3.14
CA LEU A 65 6.06 0.92 4.23
C LEU A 65 6.41 1.66 5.52
N VAL A 66 5.40 2.14 6.24
CA VAL A 66 5.56 2.74 7.56
C VAL A 66 5.25 1.70 8.62
N GLU A 67 4.08 1.07 8.52
CA GLU A 67 3.61 0.15 9.55
C GLU A 67 2.65 -0.89 8.98
N TRP A 68 2.64 -2.08 9.60
CA TRP A 68 1.75 -3.18 9.27
C TRP A 68 1.16 -3.72 10.56
N PHE A 69 -0.11 -3.43 10.79
CA PHE A 69 -0.91 -3.95 11.90
C PHE A 69 -1.70 -5.15 11.44
N ASP A 70 -1.54 -6.28 12.12
CA ASP A 70 -2.38 -7.45 11.93
C ASP A 70 -3.69 -7.34 12.74
#